data_AF-L8GZD7-F1
#
_entry.id   AF-L8GZD7-F1
#
_cell.length_a   1.000
_cell.length_b   1.000
_cell.length_c   1.000
_cell.angle_alpha   90.00
_cell.angle_beta   90.00
_cell.angle_gamma   90.00
#
_symmetry.space_group_name_H-M   'P 1'
#
loop_
_entity.id
_entity.type
_entity.pdbx_description
1 polymer ?
#
loop_
_entity_poly.entity_id
_entity_poly.type
_entity_poly.pdbx_seq_one_letter_code
_entity_poly.pdbx_strand_id
1 'polypeptide(L)'
;MSNGVVANAIWRRSMAGGMRGFASASLPMRAGQRVRLMQGVGRSGNEDGAFHDAPDWEYAAPPSRKQIVWMTKRQETEERIQRLREEVMEMEQKELERQSFYKDE
;
A
#
# COMPACT_ATOMS: atom_id res chain seq x y z
N MET A 1 28.11 -46.87 15.68
CA MET A 1 27.91 -46.66 14.23
C MET A 1 26.43 -46.48 13.97
N SER A 2 25.94 -45.28 13.61
CA SER A 2 24.65 -45.06 12.88
C SER A 2 24.14 -43.60 12.82
N ASN A 3 24.86 -42.57 13.26
CA ASN A 3 24.31 -41.19 13.24
C ASN A 3 24.36 -40.46 11.87
N GLY A 4 24.96 -41.07 10.83
CA GLY A 4 25.15 -40.41 9.53
C GLY A 4 24.02 -40.57 8.51
N VAL A 5 23.14 -41.56 8.68
CA VAL A 5 22.12 -41.89 7.67
C VAL A 5 20.84 -41.09 7.86
N VAL A 6 20.47 -40.80 9.11
CA VAL A 6 19.22 -40.08 9.45
C VAL A 6 19.28 -38.61 9.04
N ALA A 7 20.44 -37.96 9.19
CA ALA A 7 20.62 -36.55 8.82
C ALA A 7 20.45 -36.31 7.30
N ASN A 8 20.81 -37.28 6.47
CA ASN A 8 20.72 -37.16 5.01
C ASN A 8 19.28 -37.34 4.47
N ALA A 9 18.43 -38.08 5.19
CA ALA A 9 17.03 -38.29 4.82
C ALA A 9 16.14 -37.07 5.14
N ILE A 10 16.45 -36.35 6.22
CA ILE A 10 15.70 -35.16 6.64
C ILE A 10 15.95 -33.98 5.68
N TRP A 11 17.20 -33.80 5.23
CA TRP A 11 17.53 -32.75 4.26
C TRP A 11 16.93 -33.01 2.87
N ARG A 12 16.87 -34.27 2.43
CA ARG A 12 16.26 -34.64 1.13
C ARG A 12 14.73 -34.54 1.13
N ARG A 13 14.06 -34.65 2.28
CA ARG A 13 12.60 -34.49 2.38
C ARG A 13 12.15 -33.02 2.43
N SER A 14 13.05 -32.09 2.76
CA SER A 14 12.79 -30.65 2.70
C SER A 14 12.87 -30.04 1.28
N MET A 15 13.57 -30.69 0.35
CA MET A 15 13.73 -30.19 -1.04
C MET A 15 12.65 -30.72 -2.00
N ALA A 16 11.97 -31.82 -1.67
CA ALA A 16 10.96 -32.44 -2.53
C ALA A 16 9.54 -31.85 -2.37
N GLY A 17 9.32 -30.93 -1.41
CA GLY A 17 8.06 -30.21 -1.22
C GLY A 17 8.01 -28.83 -1.90
N GLY A 18 9.12 -28.39 -2.51
CA GLY A 18 9.38 -27.01 -2.91
C GLY A 18 8.99 -26.63 -4.34
N MET A 19 7.98 -27.26 -4.94
CA MET A 19 7.47 -26.84 -6.26
C MET A 19 5.96 -27.04 -6.41
N ARG A 20 5.18 -26.69 -5.38
CA ARG A 20 3.78 -26.29 -5.65
C ARG A 20 3.87 -24.87 -6.18
N GLY A 21 3.82 -24.76 -7.51
CA GLY A 21 3.96 -23.52 -8.23
C GLY A 21 3.20 -22.40 -7.53
N PHE A 22 3.93 -21.32 -7.22
CA PHE A 22 3.36 -19.99 -7.24
C PHE A 22 2.92 -19.75 -8.70
N ALA A 23 1.82 -20.38 -9.11
CA ALA A 23 1.06 -19.90 -10.22
C ALA A 23 0.70 -18.47 -9.82
N SER A 24 1.43 -17.52 -10.38
CA SER A 24 1.04 -16.12 -10.41
C SER A 24 -0.40 -16.12 -10.90
N ALA A 25 -1.34 -16.03 -9.97
CA ALA A 25 -2.73 -15.87 -10.30
C ALA A 25 -2.78 -14.52 -11.00
N SER A 26 -2.80 -14.54 -12.34
CA SER A 26 -3.02 -13.33 -13.13
C SER A 26 -4.42 -12.86 -12.78
N LEU A 27 -4.53 -11.97 -11.80
CA LEU A 27 -5.77 -11.30 -11.47
C LEU A 27 -6.30 -10.70 -12.78
N PRO A 28 -7.57 -10.92 -13.14
CA PRO A 28 -8.11 -10.38 -14.38
C PRO A 28 -7.92 -8.87 -14.38
N MET A 29 -7.03 -8.38 -15.25
CA MET A 29 -6.81 -6.94 -15.41
C MET A 29 -8.06 -6.35 -16.04
N ARG A 30 -8.61 -5.31 -15.42
CA ARG A 30 -9.79 -4.62 -15.98
C ARG A 30 -9.40 -3.97 -17.31
N ALA A 31 -10.33 -3.95 -18.26
CA ALA A 31 -10.12 -3.27 -19.54
C ALA A 31 -9.65 -1.83 -19.33
N GLY A 32 -8.59 -1.42 -20.03
CA GLY A 32 -8.02 -0.06 -19.93
C GLY A 32 -7.35 0.28 -18.59
N GLN A 33 -7.21 -0.66 -17.64
CA GLN A 33 -6.57 -0.38 -16.34
C GLN A 33 -5.11 0.05 -16.49
N ARG A 34 -4.34 -0.62 -17.35
CA ARG A 34 -2.92 -0.30 -17.57
C ARG A 34 -2.73 1.12 -18.10
N VAL A 35 -3.56 1.51 -19.07
CA VAL A 35 -3.50 2.85 -19.68
C VAL A 35 -3.82 3.93 -18.64
N ARG A 36 -4.87 3.74 -17.82
CA ARG A 36 -5.22 4.66 -16.74
C ARG A 36 -4.10 4.83 -15.72
N LEU A 37 -3.52 3.73 -15.27
CA LEU A 37 -2.40 3.76 -14.32
C LEU A 37 -1.17 4.46 -14.91
N MET A 38 -0.88 4.26 -16.20
CA MET A 38 0.21 4.97 -16.89
C MET A 38 -0.05 6.49 -16.99
N GLN A 39 -1.31 6.91 -16.98
CA GLN A 39 -1.72 8.32 -16.99
C GLN A 39 -1.85 8.91 -15.57
N GLY A 40 -1.54 8.14 -14.52
CA GLY A 40 -1.69 8.57 -13.13
C GLY A 40 -3.14 8.61 -12.63
N VAL A 41 -4.08 7.99 -13.35
CA VAL A 41 -5.50 7.87 -12.95
C VAL A 41 -5.74 6.54 -12.24
N GLY A 42 -6.79 6.47 -11.41
CA GLY A 42 -7.21 5.27 -10.70
C GLY A 42 -7.44 4.05 -11.61
N ARG A 43 -7.56 2.87 -10.99
CA ARG A 43 -7.73 1.58 -11.70
C ARG A 43 -9.09 1.47 -12.39
N SER A 44 -10.04 2.30 -11.98
CA SER A 44 -11.35 2.47 -12.61
C SER A 44 -11.72 3.95 -12.72
N GLY A 45 -12.67 4.26 -13.61
CA GLY A 45 -13.17 5.63 -13.78
C GLY A 45 -14.01 6.13 -12.61
N ASN A 46 -14.34 5.25 -11.65
CA ASN A 46 -15.15 5.55 -10.48
C ASN A 46 -14.33 5.58 -9.18
N GLU A 47 -13.00 5.40 -9.26
CA GLU A 47 -12.15 5.36 -8.07
C GLU A 47 -11.74 6.75 -7.58
N ASP A 48 -11.41 7.65 -8.50
CA ASP A 48 -10.97 9.01 -8.20
C ASP A 48 -11.12 9.88 -9.46
N GLY A 49 -11.34 11.19 -9.28
CA GLY A 49 -11.42 12.19 -10.35
C GLY A 49 -12.83 12.73 -10.64
N ALA A 50 -12.91 13.61 -11.65
CA ALA A 50 -14.09 14.43 -11.91
C ALA A 50 -15.40 13.63 -12.11
N PHE A 51 -15.34 12.43 -12.66
CA PHE A 51 -16.52 11.58 -12.83
C PHE A 51 -17.06 11.03 -11.50
N HIS A 52 -16.21 10.91 -10.48
CA HIS A 52 -16.60 10.48 -9.13
C HIS A 52 -16.97 11.68 -8.24
N ASP A 53 -16.27 12.80 -8.41
CA ASP A 53 -16.39 13.96 -7.52
C ASP A 53 -17.47 14.96 -7.95
N ALA A 54 -17.79 15.04 -9.25
CA ALA A 54 -18.83 15.92 -9.76
C ALA A 54 -20.23 15.32 -9.51
N PRO A 55 -21.23 16.16 -9.21
CA PRO A 55 -22.62 15.71 -9.13
C PRO A 55 -23.13 15.27 -10.52
N ASP A 56 -23.90 14.18 -10.57
CA ASP A 56 -24.47 13.65 -11.80
C ASP A 56 -25.49 14.62 -12.47
N TRP A 57 -26.06 15.55 -11.71
CA TRP A 57 -27.00 16.58 -12.19
C TRP A 57 -26.96 17.83 -11.28
N GLU A 58 -27.11 19.01 -11.86
CA GLU A 58 -27.06 20.27 -11.13
C GLU A 58 -28.43 20.99 -11.11
N TYR A 59 -29.11 20.91 -9.97
CA TYR A 59 -30.15 21.86 -9.57
C TYR A 59 -30.08 22.03 -8.05
N ALA A 60 -29.13 22.85 -7.57
CA ALA A 60 -28.94 23.18 -6.14
C ALA A 60 -29.05 21.98 -5.17
N ALA A 61 -28.54 20.81 -5.58
CA ALA A 61 -28.69 19.58 -4.81
C ALA A 61 -27.59 19.50 -3.74
N PRO A 62 -27.93 19.13 -2.49
CA PRO A 62 -26.92 18.83 -1.48
C PRO A 62 -26.06 17.64 -1.93
N PRO A 63 -24.80 17.54 -1.46
CA PRO A 63 -23.92 16.44 -1.81
C PRO A 63 -24.55 15.10 -1.45
N SER A 64 -24.33 14.10 -2.30
CA SER A 64 -24.89 12.77 -2.03
C SER A 64 -24.27 12.18 -0.77
N ARG A 65 -25.02 11.30 -0.07
CA ARG A 65 -24.48 10.61 1.12
C ARG A 65 -23.17 9.87 0.83
N LYS A 66 -23.03 9.30 -0.38
CA LYS A 66 -21.80 8.63 -0.81
C LYS A 66 -20.64 9.61 -0.93
N GLN A 67 -20.90 10.77 -1.52
CA GLN A 67 -19.91 11.83 -1.67
C GLN A 67 -19.44 12.36 -0.30
N ILE A 68 -20.36 12.54 0.64
CA ILE A 68 -20.03 12.93 2.02
C ILE A 68 -19.10 11.89 2.67
N VAL A 69 -19.45 10.61 2.61
CA VAL A 69 -18.62 9.52 3.18
C VAL A 69 -17.23 9.47 2.55
N TRP A 70 -17.14 9.74 1.25
CA TRP A 70 -15.85 9.80 0.56
C TRP A 70 -15.01 11.00 0.99
N MET A 71 -15.62 12.18 1.08
CA MET A 71 -14.97 13.39 1.56
C MET A 71 -14.45 13.21 2.99
N THR A 72 -15.26 12.65 3.90
CA THR A 72 -14.83 12.40 5.28
C THR A 72 -13.67 11.40 5.33
N LYS A 73 -13.75 10.31 4.57
CA LYS A 73 -12.68 9.32 4.51
C LYS A 73 -11.38 9.91 3.97
N ARG A 74 -11.47 10.80 2.97
CA ARG A 74 -10.32 11.51 2.42
C ARG A 74 -9.66 12.41 3.46
N GLN A 75 -10.46 13.19 4.18
CA GLN A 75 -9.98 14.02 5.29
C GLN A 75 -9.28 13.18 6.37
N GLU A 76 -9.89 12.09 6.82
CA GLU A 76 -9.29 11.17 7.81
C GLU A 76 -7.94 10.60 7.32
N THR A 77 -7.83 10.28 6.02
CA THR A 77 -6.57 9.79 5.46
C THR A 77 -5.50 10.89 5.40
N GLU A 78 -5.87 12.12 5.05
CA GLU A 78 -4.96 13.26 5.01
C GLU A 78 -4.43 13.60 6.42
N GLU A 79 -5.31 13.62 7.43
CA GLU A 79 -4.93 13.81 8.83
C GLU A 79 -4.00 12.71 9.35
N ARG A 80 -4.23 11.45 8.94
CA ARG A 80 -3.32 10.35 9.29
C ARG A 80 -1.95 10.51 8.62
N ILE A 81 -1.91 10.89 7.35
CA ILE A 81 -0.65 11.12 6.63
C ILE A 81 0.12 12.27 7.29
N GLN A 82 -0.55 13.34 7.69
CA GLN A 82 0.07 14.45 8.38
C GLN A 82 0.71 14.02 9.71
N ARG A 83 -0.02 13.29 10.55
CA ARG A 83 0.55 12.76 11.80
C ARG A 83 1.78 11.89 11.58
N LEU A 84 1.75 11.00 10.60
CA LEU A 84 2.91 10.17 10.27
C LEU A 84 4.11 11.00 9.80
N ARG A 85 3.88 12.10 9.06
CA ARG A 85 4.95 13.03 8.67
C ARG A 85 5.55 13.72 9.88
N GLU A 86 4.72 14.18 10.81
CA GLU A 86 5.18 14.83 12.04
C GLU A 86 6.02 13.87 12.89
N GLU A 87 5.57 12.62 13.07
CA GLU A 87 6.32 11.57 13.77
C GLU A 87 7.69 11.29 13.12
N VAL A 88 7.75 11.21 11.79
CA VAL A 88 9.00 10.98 11.07
C VAL A 88 9.96 12.16 11.24
N MET A 89 9.48 13.39 11.08
CA MET A 89 10.31 14.60 11.26
C MET A 89 10.87 14.70 12.68
N GLU A 90 10.08 14.35 13.70
CA GLU A 90 10.52 14.34 15.09
C GLU A 90 11.63 13.30 15.32
N MET A 91 11.52 12.11 14.71
CA MET A 91 12.58 11.11 14.79
C MET A 91 13.86 11.57 14.10
N GLU A 92 13.77 12.16 12.92
CA GLU A 92 14.93 12.70 12.19
C GLU A 92 15.65 13.78 13.01
N GLN A 93 14.91 14.70 13.65
CA GLN A 93 15.49 15.73 14.51
C GLN A 93 16.24 15.12 15.70
N LYS A 94 15.64 14.15 16.39
CA LYS A 94 16.29 13.45 17.52
C LYS A 94 17.55 12.70 17.09
N GLU A 95 17.55 12.13 15.88
CA GLU A 95 18.74 11.47 15.34
C GLU A 95 19.85 12.47 15.02
N LEU A 96 19.52 13.64 14.46
CA LEU A 96 20.49 14.71 14.21
C LEU A 96 21.10 15.23 15.50
N GLU A 97 20.30 15.46 16.55
CA GLU A 97 20.78 15.88 17.87
C GLU A 97 21.75 14.86 18.49
N ARG A 98 21.44 13.56 18.35
CA ARG A 98 22.35 12.49 18.78
C ARG A 98 23.65 12.52 17.98
N GLN A 99 23.58 12.69 16.66
CA GLN A 99 24.78 12.73 15.82
C GLN A 99 25.66 13.95 16.08
N SER A 100 25.07 15.12 16.40
CA SER A 100 25.86 16.28 16.81
C SER A 100 26.56 16.05 18.14
N PHE A 101 25.88 15.43 19.12
CA PHE A 101 26.47 15.12 20.42
C PHE A 101 27.74 14.27 20.30
N TYR A 102 27.74 13.23 19.46
CA TYR A 102 28.91 12.36 19.26
C TYR A 102 30.03 12.97 18.38
N LYS A 103 29.79 14.09 17.71
CA LYS A 103 30.83 14.76 16.91
C LYS A 103 31.65 15.78 17.71
N ASP A 104 31.14 16.19 18.87
CA ASP A 104 31.76 17.20 19.75
C ASP A 104 32.62 16.58 20.88
N GLU A 105 32.70 15.23 20.97
CA GLU A 105 33.63 14.46 21.81
C GLU A 105 34.88 14.02 21.04
#